data_AF-A0ABD0Q046-F1
#
_entry.id   AF-A0ABD0Q046-F1
#
_cell.length_a   1.000
_cell.length_b   1.000
_cell.length_c   1.000
_cell.angle_alpha   90.00
_cell.angle_beta   90.00
_cell.angle_gamma   90.00
#
_symmetry.space_group_name_H-M   'P 1'
#
loop_
_entity.id
_entity.type
_entity.pdbx_description
1 polymer ?
#
loop_
_entity_poly.entity_id
_entity_poly.type
_entity_poly.pdbx_seq_one_letter_code
_entity_poly.pdbx_strand_id
1 'polypeptide(L)'
;IALTLLANNGHHVPQIIRLLDWTDHPDHFVMVLECPSPCENLVDLDEDTVRHIMWQAAHAANVCCLRRVLHRDVKLENLLINRETSEVKLIDFGCGDILR
;
A
#
# COMPACT_ATOMS: atom_id res chain seq x y z
N ILE A 1 5.87 6.24 -10.34
CA ILE A 1 5.11 5.17 -11.03
C ILE A 1 5.84 3.82 -11.13
N ALA A 2 7.13 3.78 -11.48
CA ALA A 2 7.87 2.52 -11.67
C ALA A 2 7.82 1.58 -10.44
N LEU A 3 8.02 2.11 -9.23
CA LEU A 3 7.94 1.31 -8.00
C LEU A 3 6.53 0.78 -7.73
N THR A 4 5.50 1.58 -8.00
CA THR A 4 4.10 1.15 -7.91
C THR A 4 3.80 -0.01 -8.86
N LEU A 5 4.31 0.05 -10.10
CA LEU A 5 4.20 -1.02 -11.09
C LEU A 5 4.89 -2.31 -10.61
N LEU A 6 6.12 -2.20 -10.10
CA LEU A 6 6.86 -3.35 -9.56
C LEU A 6 6.16 -3.96 -8.34
N ALA A 7 5.68 -3.11 -7.42
CA ALA A 7 4.94 -3.53 -6.24
C ALA A 7 3.60 -4.22 -6.60
N ASN A 8 3.02 -3.93 -7.76
CA ASN A 8 1.81 -4.56 -8.30
C ASN A 8 2.08 -5.76 -9.21
N ASN A 9 3.35 -6.14 -9.45
CA ASN A 9 3.69 -7.25 -10.34
C ASN A 9 3.33 -8.62 -9.73
N GLY A 10 2.81 -9.53 -10.55
CA GLY A 10 2.41 -10.88 -10.14
C GLY A 10 1.00 -10.97 -9.59
N HIS A 11 0.75 -11.92 -8.69
CA HIS A 11 -0.58 -12.14 -8.11
C HIS A 11 -1.05 -10.94 -7.27
N HIS A 12 -2.35 -10.65 -7.31
CA HIS A 12 -2.93 -9.59 -6.49
C HIS A 12 -2.71 -9.87 -4.99
N VAL A 13 -2.30 -8.83 -4.26
CA VAL A 13 -2.08 -8.87 -2.81
C VAL A 13 -2.99 -7.81 -2.20
N PRO A 14 -4.01 -8.18 -1.42
CA PRO A 14 -4.99 -7.23 -0.91
C PRO A 14 -4.40 -6.07 -0.12
N GLN A 15 -3.23 -6.29 0.51
CA GLN A 15 -2.57 -5.31 1.37
C GLN A 15 -1.71 -4.27 0.64
N ILE A 16 -1.62 -4.32 -0.69
CA ILE A 16 -0.95 -3.31 -1.51
C ILE A 16 -2.01 -2.65 -2.38
N ILE A 17 -2.01 -1.31 -2.44
CA ILE A 17 -2.96 -0.59 -3.30
C ILE A 17 -2.83 -1.05 -4.75
N ARG A 18 -3.94 -1.48 -5.31
CA ARG A 18 -3.99 -1.98 -6.67
C ARG A 18 -3.91 -0.84 -7.67
N LEU A 19 -2.89 -0.89 -8.53
CA LEU A 19 -2.81 -0.08 -9.74
C LEU A 19 -3.69 -0.73 -10.82
N LEU A 20 -4.73 -0.01 -11.25
CA LEU A 20 -5.69 -0.47 -12.26
C LEU A 20 -5.25 -0.09 -13.66
N ASP A 21 -4.78 1.15 -13.83
CA ASP A 21 -4.30 1.69 -15.10
C ASP A 21 -3.36 2.88 -14.85
N TRP A 22 -2.64 3.30 -15.88
CA TRP A 22 -1.85 4.53 -15.84
C TRP A 22 -1.60 5.11 -17.23
N THR A 23 -1.41 6.42 -17.29
CA THR A 23 -1.05 7.12 -18.52
C THR A 23 0.13 8.06 -18.31
N ASP A 24 0.95 8.13 -19.36
CA ASP A 24 2.03 9.09 -19.57
C ASP A 24 1.45 10.35 -20.23
N HIS A 25 1.81 11.51 -19.71
CA HIS A 25 1.60 12.81 -20.34
C HIS A 25 2.93 13.59 -20.33
N PRO A 26 3.08 14.63 -21.18
CA PRO A 26 4.35 15.36 -21.31
C PRO A 26 4.91 15.91 -19.98
N ASP A 27 4.04 16.35 -19.07
CA ASP A 27 4.44 17.02 -17.83
C ASP A 27 4.07 16.25 -16.55
N HIS A 28 3.36 15.13 -16.66
CA HIS A 28 2.87 14.38 -15.50
C HIS A 28 2.52 12.94 -15.84
N PHE A 29 2.36 12.13 -14.80
CA PHE A 29 1.82 10.78 -14.89
C PHE A 29 0.47 10.73 -14.19
N VAL A 30 -0.48 10.00 -14.76
CA VAL A 30 -1.76 9.71 -14.12
C VAL A 30 -1.79 8.24 -13.74
N MET A 31 -2.17 7.94 -12.50
CA MET A 31 -2.38 6.58 -12.01
C MET A 31 -3.84 6.42 -11.63
N VAL A 32 -4.49 5.37 -12.15
CA VAL A 32 -5.81 4.93 -11.74
C VAL A 32 -5.61 3.82 -10.71
N LEU A 33 -5.96 4.11 -9.46
CA LEU A 33 -5.83 3.19 -8.33
C LEU A 33 -7.21 2.66 -7.93
N GLU A 34 -7.26 1.51 -7.27
CA GLU A 34 -8.47 1.12 -6.54
C GLU A 34 -8.80 2.19 -5.48
N CYS A 35 -10.09 2.34 -5.15
CA CYS A 35 -10.57 3.31 -4.18
C CYS A 35 -11.25 2.56 -3.02
N PRO A 36 -10.50 2.19 -1.96
CA PRO A 36 -11.06 1.49 -0.82
C PRO A 36 -11.99 2.42 -0.04
N SER A 37 -13.17 1.93 0.35
CA SER A 37 -14.15 2.67 1.14
C SER A 37 -14.92 1.71 2.05
N PRO A 38 -15.19 2.07 3.32
CA PRO A 38 -14.73 3.27 4.02
C PRO A 38 -13.27 3.16 4.49
N CYS A 39 -12.55 4.29 4.53
CA CYS A 39 -11.24 4.40 5.19
C CYS A 39 -11.32 5.50 6.24
N GLU A 40 -10.97 5.20 7.49
CA GLU A 40 -11.05 6.15 8.60
C GLU A 40 -9.73 6.22 9.36
N ASN A 41 -9.48 7.37 10.01
CA ASN A 41 -8.35 7.53 10.92
C ASN A 41 -8.39 6.45 12.01
N LEU A 42 -7.27 5.97 12.54
CA LEU A 42 -7.32 5.08 13.70
C LEU A 42 -7.49 5.91 14.99
N VAL A 43 -8.58 5.71 15.72
CA VAL A 43 -8.68 6.15 17.12
C VAL A 43 -9.21 5.00 17.97
N ASP A 44 -8.69 4.86 19.19
CA ASP A 44 -9.18 3.94 20.22
C ASP A 44 -9.38 2.47 19.78
N LEU A 45 -8.34 1.88 19.18
CA LEU A 45 -8.32 0.45 18.86
C LEU A 45 -7.80 -0.39 20.04
N ASP A 46 -8.35 -1.60 20.20
CA ASP A 46 -7.81 -2.59 21.12
C ASP A 46 -6.50 -3.22 20.59
N GLU A 47 -5.75 -3.85 21.48
CA GLU A 47 -4.43 -4.42 21.17
C GLU A 47 -4.49 -5.51 20.09
N ASP A 48 -5.54 -6.33 20.07
CA ASP A 48 -5.67 -7.42 19.10
C ASP A 48 -5.91 -6.86 17.70
N THR A 49 -6.75 -5.83 17.58
CA THR A 49 -6.97 -5.11 16.32
C THR A 49 -5.70 -4.44 15.83
N VAL A 50 -4.96 -3.74 16.71
CA VAL A 50 -3.68 -3.11 16.36
C VAL A 50 -2.66 -4.15 15.88
N ARG A 51 -2.56 -5.29 16.58
CA ARG A 51 -1.67 -6.39 16.20
C ARG A 51 -2.02 -6.94 14.82
N HIS A 52 -3.30 -7.07 14.50
CA HIS A 52 -3.77 -7.53 13.20
C HIS A 52 -3.41 -6.55 12.07
N ILE A 53 -3.61 -5.25 12.29
CA ILE A 53 -3.24 -4.19 11.34
C ILE A 53 -1.72 -4.17 11.11
N MET A 54 -0.93 -4.23 12.19
CA MET A 54 0.53 -4.26 12.10
C MET A 54 1.03 -5.48 11.30
N TRP A 55 0.42 -6.64 11.50
CA TRP A 55 0.75 -7.84 10.73
C TRP A 55 0.50 -7.64 9.24
N GLN A 56 -0.65 -7.06 8.85
CA GLN A 56 -0.96 -6.79 7.45
C GLN A 56 -0.01 -5.77 6.81
N ALA A 57 0.35 -4.71 7.54
CA ALA A 57 1.32 -3.72 7.07
C ALA A 57 2.71 -4.36 6.88
N ALA A 58 3.16 -5.19 7.83
CA ALA A 58 4.41 -5.94 7.70
C ALA A 58 4.38 -6.94 6.54
N HIS A 59 3.23 -7.60 6.32
CA HIS A 59 3.04 -8.48 5.18
C HIS A 59 3.15 -7.73 3.85
N ALA A 60 2.51 -6.56 3.72
CA ALA A 60 2.61 -5.71 2.55
C ALA A 60 4.06 -5.30 2.26
N ALA A 61 4.78 -4.83 3.29
CA ALA A 61 6.18 -4.44 3.18
C ALA A 61 7.08 -5.63 2.76
N ASN A 62 6.84 -6.81 3.33
CA ASN A 62 7.57 -8.02 2.94
C ASN A 62 7.32 -8.40 1.47
N VAL A 63 6.07 -8.36 1.02
CA VAL A 63 5.72 -8.61 -0.39
C VAL A 63 6.39 -7.59 -1.31
N CYS A 64 6.46 -6.32 -0.91
CA CYS A 64 7.20 -5.30 -1.66
C CYS A 64 8.68 -5.70 -1.78
N CYS A 65 9.33 -6.11 -0.69
CA CYS A 65 10.72 -6.57 -0.71
C CYS A 65 10.91 -7.77 -1.65
N LEU A 66 10.00 -8.76 -1.61
CA LEU A 66 10.02 -9.90 -2.53
C LEU A 66 9.85 -9.47 -4.00
N ARG A 67 9.15 -8.37 -4.24
CA ARG A 67 9.00 -7.71 -5.55
C ARG A 67 10.12 -6.70 -5.87
N ARG A 68 11.22 -6.74 -5.09
CA ARG A 68 12.38 -5.85 -5.21
C ARG A 68 12.08 -4.36 -5.00
N VAL A 69 11.06 -4.06 -4.22
CA VAL A 69 10.66 -2.69 -3.86
C VAL A 69 10.84 -2.50 -2.36
N LEU A 70 11.67 -1.55 -1.97
CA LEU A 70 11.77 -1.06 -0.60
C LEU A 70 10.91 0.21 -0.47
N HIS A 71 9.85 0.17 0.34
CA HIS A 71 8.91 1.30 0.46
C HIS A 71 9.52 2.55 1.12
N ARG A 72 10.36 2.35 2.16
CA ARG A 72 11.05 3.38 2.96
C ARG A 72 10.18 4.35 3.76
N ASP A 73 8.89 4.48 3.45
CA ASP A 73 7.98 5.39 4.16
C ASP A 73 6.73 4.67 4.70
N VAL A 74 6.93 3.56 5.42
CA VAL A 74 5.82 2.82 6.06
C VAL A 74 5.45 3.52 7.36
N LYS A 75 4.30 4.20 7.34
CA LYS A 75 3.73 4.98 8.44
C LYS A 75 2.21 5.01 8.30
N LEU A 76 1.52 5.43 9.35
CA LEU A 76 0.05 5.43 9.39
C LEU A 76 -0.60 6.21 8.22
N GLU A 77 -0.01 7.33 7.83
CA GLU A 77 -0.47 8.17 6.70
C GLU A 77 -0.49 7.42 5.36
N ASN A 78 0.38 6.41 5.22
CA ASN A 78 0.53 5.59 4.01
C ASN A 78 -0.18 4.23 4.14
N LEU A 79 -1.07 4.08 5.13
CA LEU A 79 -1.91 2.91 5.31
C LEU A 79 -3.39 3.32 5.23
N LEU A 80 -4.08 2.88 4.18
CA LEU A 80 -5.54 2.96 4.14
C LEU A 80 -6.10 1.80 4.94
N ILE A 81 -6.95 2.10 5.92
CA ILE A 81 -7.48 1.10 6.84
C ILE A 81 -8.99 1.19 6.86
N ASN A 82 -9.64 0.06 6.55
CA ASN A 82 -11.07 -0.09 6.74
C ASN A 82 -11.31 -0.52 8.20
N ARG A 83 -12.00 0.32 8.98
CA ARG A 83 -12.25 0.04 10.40
C ARG A 83 -13.22 -1.11 10.64
N GLU A 84 -14.16 -1.35 9.73
CA GLU A 84 -15.16 -2.40 9.90
C GLU A 84 -14.54 -3.79 9.68
N THR A 85 -13.63 -3.89 8.70
CA THR A 85 -12.99 -5.16 8.32
C THR A 85 -11.57 -5.30 8.87
N SER A 86 -10.99 -4.22 9.40
CA SER A 86 -9.56 -4.09 9.72
C SER A 86 -8.62 -4.33 8.54
N GLU A 87 -9.11 -4.30 7.29
CA GLU A 87 -8.27 -4.46 6.11
C GLU A 87 -7.32 -3.28 5.93
N VAL A 88 -6.05 -3.57 5.68
CA VAL A 88 -4.99 -2.57 5.49
C VAL A 88 -4.53 -2.58 4.04
N LYS A 89 -4.30 -1.39 3.45
CA LYS A 89 -3.69 -1.21 2.14
C LYS A 89 -2.54 -0.20 2.21
N LEU A 90 -1.34 -0.66 1.85
CA LEU A 90 -0.16 0.20 1.71
C LEU A 90 -0.26 1.03 0.43
N ILE A 91 -0.09 2.35 0.58
CA ILE A 91 -0.11 3.35 -0.50
C ILE A 91 1.22 4.12 -0.54
N ASP A 92 1.37 4.94 -1.58
CA ASP A 92 2.46 5.91 -1.77
C ASP A 92 3.89 5.35 -1.80
N PHE A 93 4.24 4.77 -2.96
CA PHE A 93 5.59 4.30 -3.27
C PHE A 93 6.55 5.42 -3.72
N GLY A 94 6.22 6.70 -3.52
CA GLY A 94 6.99 7.84 -4.00
C GLY A 94 8.37 8.00 -3.36
N CYS A 95 8.53 7.56 -2.10
CA CYS A 95 9.78 7.63 -1.35
C CYS A 95 10.61 6.33 -1.40
N GLY A 96 10.16 5.33 -2.14
CA GLY A 96 10.79 4.02 -2.18
C GLY A 96 12.07 3.95 -3.02
N ASP A 97 12.67 2.77 -3.04
CA ASP A 97 13.83 2.44 -3.87
C ASP A 97 13.76 0.98 -4.34
N ILE A 98 14.58 0.63 -5.32
CA ILE A 98 14.76 -0.76 -5.76
C ILE A 98 15.66 -1.47 -4.74
N LEU A 99 15.15 -2.57 -4.18
CA LEU A 99 15.93 -3.43 -3.30
C LEU A 99 16.93 -4.23 -4.16
N ARG A 100 18.22 -4.01 -3.92
CA ARG A 100 19.35 -4.67 -4.60
C ARG A 100 19.74 -5.98 -3.95
#